data_AF-A0AAJ6AJM6-F1
#
_entry.id   AF-A0AAJ6AJM6-F1
#
_cell.length_a   1.000
_cell.length_b   1.000
_cell.length_c   1.000
_cell.angle_alpha   90.00
_cell.angle_beta   90.00
_cell.angle_gamma   90.00
#
_symmetry.space_group_name_H-M   'P 1'
#
loop_
_entity.id
_entity.type
_entity.pdbx_description
1 polymer ?
#
loop_
_entity_poly.entity_id
_entity_poly.type
_entity_poly.pdbx_seq_one_letter_code
_entity_poly.pdbx_strand_id
1 'polypeptide(L)'
;MGVLVFVCAPNGKHPITPQGFHDATTDLNQIEEWWRTPGWANVLRQEMRTMTSALRAADLSFTEWLSTGQIAVILRSAYDPAIASTLDRHGDLGQELATAGLVAVNEAWGHLRTDSAYHAVLWVSEWPRSLVHPGFLAPVLLSTGVLRSFSLIVTPMRTDQAARDIRKKKVEYVSDDAQRARIGQIEDASQNAEYQEQQTDLTAGHGVLRYSGPVSVTADTLEDLDAAVSAITKAAIQSSCETRKLVGQQAKAFTAALPLCRQV
;
A
#
# COMPACT_ATOMS: atom_id res chain seq x y z
N MET A 1 29.04 -11.90 2.05
CA MET A 1 29.41 -11.71 3.46
C MET A 1 28.29 -10.95 4.13
N GLY A 2 27.48 -11.63 4.92
CA GLY A 2 26.30 -11.04 5.57
C GLY A 2 26.68 -10.18 6.78
N VAL A 3 25.85 -9.20 7.10
CA VAL A 3 25.96 -8.42 8.34
C VAL A 3 25.45 -9.30 9.48
N LEU A 4 26.24 -9.47 10.54
CA LEU A 4 25.83 -10.19 11.74
C LEU A 4 24.73 -9.41 12.45
N VAL A 5 23.60 -10.06 12.75
CA VAL A 5 22.43 -9.45 13.40
C VAL A 5 22.08 -10.19 14.69
N PHE A 6 21.51 -9.49 15.66
CA PHE A 6 21.00 -10.02 16.94
C PHE A 6 19.74 -9.27 17.36
N VAL A 7 18.93 -9.84 18.24
CA VAL A 7 17.68 -9.23 18.72
C VAL A 7 17.95 -8.26 19.86
N CYS A 8 17.36 -7.06 19.81
CA CYS A 8 17.47 -6.03 20.85
C CYS A 8 16.20 -5.88 21.69
N ALA A 9 16.37 -5.49 22.96
CA ALA A 9 15.31 -5.20 23.90
C ALA A 9 14.43 -4.04 23.40
N PRO A 10 13.10 -4.08 23.61
CA PRO A 10 12.26 -2.92 23.35
C PRO A 10 12.76 -1.73 24.18
N ASN A 11 12.98 -0.58 23.55
CA ASN A 11 13.48 0.67 24.14
C ASN A 11 14.99 0.74 24.46
N GLY A 12 15.83 -0.12 23.87
CA GLY A 12 17.28 0.00 23.99
C GLY A 12 18.07 -0.67 22.87
N LYS A 13 19.34 -0.31 22.71
CA LYS A 13 20.29 -1.02 21.82
C LYS A 13 20.96 -2.21 22.51
N HIS A 14 20.30 -2.78 23.52
CA HIS A 14 20.82 -3.88 24.31
C HIS A 14 20.28 -5.21 23.78
N PRO A 15 21.12 -6.22 23.55
CA PRO A 15 20.67 -7.52 23.06
C PRO A 15 19.78 -8.24 24.09
N ILE A 16 18.76 -8.96 23.62
CA ILE A 16 17.91 -9.85 24.45
C ILE A 16 18.54 -11.26 24.58
N THR A 17 19.46 -11.58 23.69
CA THR A 17 20.09 -12.90 23.61
C THR A 17 20.94 -13.21 24.85
N PRO A 18 21.03 -14.47 25.32
CA PRO A 18 21.71 -14.83 26.57
C PRO A 18 23.17 -14.38 26.67
N GLN A 19 23.91 -14.37 25.55
CA GLN A 19 25.31 -13.91 25.49
C GLN A 19 25.44 -12.50 24.89
N GLY A 20 24.33 -11.76 24.79
CA GLY A 20 24.39 -10.39 24.33
C GLY A 20 24.78 -10.28 22.84
N PHE A 21 25.67 -9.33 22.54
CA PHE A 21 26.16 -9.06 21.18
C PHE A 21 26.97 -10.22 20.60
N HIS A 22 27.44 -11.15 21.45
CA HIS A 22 28.22 -12.32 21.02
C HIS A 22 27.36 -13.38 20.33
N ASP A 23 26.03 -13.31 20.45
CA ASP A 23 25.09 -14.20 19.74
C ASP A 23 24.75 -13.68 18.33
N ALA A 24 25.37 -12.60 17.85
CA ALA A 24 25.10 -12.07 16.51
C ALA A 24 25.39 -13.11 15.42
N THR A 25 24.42 -13.33 14.54
CA THR A 25 24.44 -14.43 13.57
C THR A 25 24.10 -13.95 12.15
N THR A 26 24.44 -14.77 11.16
CA THR A 26 23.96 -14.65 9.77
C THR A 26 23.10 -15.84 9.36
N ASP A 27 22.83 -16.77 10.28
CA ASP A 27 21.99 -17.95 10.04
C ASP A 27 20.51 -17.55 9.95
N LEU A 28 19.91 -17.75 8.79
CA LEU A 28 18.52 -17.41 8.51
C LEU A 28 17.54 -18.20 9.39
N ASN A 29 17.84 -19.45 9.74
CA ASN A 29 16.94 -20.25 10.57
C ASN A 29 16.87 -19.72 12.00
N GLN A 30 18.03 -19.35 12.56
CA GLN A 30 18.13 -18.75 13.89
C GLN A 30 17.47 -17.37 13.92
N ILE A 31 17.64 -16.59 12.86
CA ILE A 31 16.96 -15.30 12.68
C ILE A 31 15.44 -15.53 12.66
N GLU A 32 14.92 -16.43 11.83
CA GLU A 32 13.49 -16.78 11.76
C GLU A 32 12.92 -17.25 13.10
N GLU A 33 13.67 -18.04 13.87
CA GLU A 33 13.26 -18.51 15.19
C GLU A 33 13.15 -17.35 16.20
N TRP A 34 14.09 -16.40 16.16
CA TRP A 34 13.97 -15.17 16.93
C TRP A 34 12.75 -14.33 16.53
N TRP A 35 12.44 -14.26 15.23
CA TRP A 35 11.22 -13.61 14.73
C TRP A 35 9.94 -14.37 15.09
N ARG A 36 10.01 -15.62 15.56
CA ARG A 36 8.87 -16.34 16.12
C ARG A 36 8.63 -16.05 17.61
N THR A 37 9.60 -15.42 18.29
CA THR A 37 9.56 -15.13 19.74
C THR A 37 8.81 -13.81 20.04
N PRO A 38 8.15 -13.60 21.21
CA PRO A 38 7.32 -12.41 21.52
C PRO A 38 7.97 -11.01 21.39
N GLY A 39 9.26 -10.91 21.09
CA GLY A 39 10.01 -9.65 20.99
C GLY A 39 9.51 -8.73 19.87
N TRP A 40 9.22 -9.27 18.68
CA TRP A 40 8.67 -8.47 17.57
C TRP A 40 7.27 -7.95 17.88
N ALA A 41 6.44 -8.73 18.57
CA ALA A 41 5.11 -8.30 18.99
C ALA A 41 5.21 -7.12 19.96
N ASN A 42 6.23 -7.09 20.82
CA ASN A 42 6.50 -5.95 21.69
C ASN A 42 7.00 -4.72 20.91
N VAL A 43 7.87 -4.91 19.91
CA VAL A 43 8.29 -3.83 19.01
C VAL A 43 7.08 -3.25 18.25
N LEU A 44 6.24 -4.09 17.65
CA LEU A 44 5.02 -3.63 16.98
C LEU A 44 4.06 -2.91 17.94
N ARG A 45 3.84 -3.43 19.15
CA ARG A 45 3.03 -2.74 20.17
C ARG A 45 3.61 -1.38 20.52
N GLN A 46 4.94 -1.25 20.56
CA GLN A 46 5.60 0.01 20.81
C GLN A 46 5.39 0.99 19.64
N GLU A 47 5.60 0.54 18.41
CA GLU A 47 5.34 1.36 17.20
C GLU A 47 3.87 1.78 17.11
N MET A 48 2.93 0.89 17.44
CA MET A 48 1.51 1.21 17.55
C MET A 48 1.26 2.34 18.56
N ARG A 49 1.88 2.29 19.75
CA ARG A 49 1.75 3.36 20.75
C ARG A 49 2.34 4.68 20.25
N THR A 50 3.50 4.63 19.60
CA THR A 50 4.14 5.80 19.00
C THR A 50 3.24 6.44 17.95
N MET A 51 2.67 5.63 17.04
CA MET A 51 1.72 6.08 16.02
C MET A 51 0.46 6.70 16.63
N THR A 52 -0.17 6.04 17.62
CA THR A 52 -1.34 6.59 18.31
C THR A 52 -1.03 7.94 18.96
N SER A 53 0.17 8.09 19.54
CA SER A 53 0.60 9.35 20.18
C SER A 53 0.82 10.46 19.15
N ALA A 54 1.44 10.12 18.01
CA ALA A 54 1.65 11.05 16.89
C ALA A 54 0.33 11.53 16.27
N LEU A 55 -0.65 10.63 16.08
CA LEU A 55 -1.98 10.97 15.58
C LEU A 55 -2.69 11.96 16.52
N ARG A 56 -2.64 11.72 17.83
CA ARG A 56 -3.22 12.63 18.82
C ARG A 56 -2.52 13.99 18.86
N ALA A 57 -1.19 14.01 18.74
CA ALA A 57 -0.43 15.26 18.67
C ALA A 57 -0.73 16.07 17.39
N ALA A 58 -1.24 15.40 16.34
CA ALA A 58 -1.74 16.02 15.11
C ALA A 58 -3.24 16.35 15.17
N ASP A 59 -3.85 16.36 16.36
CA ASP A 59 -5.29 16.61 16.60
C ASP A 59 -6.23 15.65 15.84
N LEU A 60 -5.78 14.43 15.54
CA LEU A 60 -6.60 13.39 14.93
C LEU A 60 -7.25 12.50 15.99
N SER A 61 -8.54 12.20 15.81
CA SER A 61 -9.28 11.27 16.67
C SER A 61 -8.91 9.82 16.32
N PHE A 62 -8.22 9.16 17.25
CA PHE A 62 -7.96 7.72 17.20
C PHE A 62 -8.89 7.00 18.18
N THR A 63 -9.69 6.07 17.67
CA THR A 63 -10.60 5.26 18.50
C THR A 63 -9.86 4.09 19.13
N GLU A 64 -9.52 3.07 18.34
CA GLU A 64 -8.85 1.86 18.80
C GLU A 64 -8.15 1.13 17.65
N TRP A 65 -7.28 0.19 18.00
CA TRP A 65 -6.67 -0.73 17.04
C TRP A 65 -7.62 -1.90 16.77
N LEU A 66 -7.67 -2.37 15.53
CA LEU A 66 -8.47 -3.54 15.18
C LEU A 66 -8.03 -4.77 15.99
N SER A 67 -9.01 -5.44 16.60
CA SER A 67 -8.80 -6.73 17.26
C SER A 67 -8.61 -7.85 16.22
N THR A 68 -8.08 -8.99 16.66
CA THR A 68 -7.96 -10.19 15.81
C THR A 68 -9.31 -10.60 15.21
N GLY A 69 -10.39 -10.49 15.99
CA GLY A 69 -11.74 -10.81 15.52
C GLY A 69 -12.26 -9.82 14.47
N GLN A 70 -12.01 -8.53 14.64
CA GLN A 70 -12.37 -7.51 13.65
C GLN A 70 -11.59 -7.71 12.34
N ILE A 71 -10.30 -8.07 12.42
CA ILE A 71 -9.51 -8.42 11.23
C ILE A 71 -10.12 -9.64 10.53
N ALA A 72 -10.49 -10.69 11.27
CA ALA A 72 -11.12 -11.88 10.71
C ALA A 72 -12.43 -11.55 9.96
N VAL A 73 -13.29 -10.72 10.56
CA VAL A 73 -14.54 -10.25 9.94
C VAL A 73 -14.27 -9.42 8.68
N ILE A 74 -13.29 -8.52 8.69
CA ILE A 74 -12.92 -7.72 7.52
C ILE A 74 -12.43 -8.61 6.38
N LEU A 75 -11.52 -9.55 6.66
CA LEU A 75 -11.00 -10.48 5.64
C LEU A 75 -12.12 -11.33 5.04
N ARG A 76 -12.96 -11.90 5.90
CA ARG A 76 -14.08 -12.74 5.47
C ARG A 76 -15.10 -11.97 4.65
N SER A 77 -15.40 -10.73 5.03
CA SER A 77 -16.28 -9.85 4.26
C SER A 77 -15.68 -9.42 2.92
N ALA A 78 -14.35 -9.30 2.84
CA ALA A 78 -13.67 -9.00 1.59
C ALA A 78 -13.69 -10.19 0.62
N TYR A 79 -13.54 -11.41 1.13
CA TYR A 79 -13.54 -12.65 0.35
C TYR A 79 -14.94 -13.18 0.01
N ASP A 80 -15.91 -13.00 0.90
CA ASP A 80 -17.30 -13.40 0.75
C ASP A 80 -18.24 -12.23 1.11
N PRO A 81 -18.46 -11.28 0.18
CA PRO A 81 -19.32 -10.12 0.40
C PRO A 81 -20.78 -10.48 0.72
N ALA A 82 -21.29 -11.63 0.23
CA ALA A 82 -22.67 -12.05 0.45
C ALA A 82 -22.99 -12.25 1.94
N ILE A 83 -22.01 -12.66 2.76
CA ILE A 83 -22.19 -12.84 4.21
C ILE A 83 -21.81 -11.61 5.04
N ALA A 84 -21.24 -10.57 4.43
CA ALA A 84 -20.75 -9.38 5.14
C ALA A 84 -21.85 -8.72 5.98
N SER A 85 -23.07 -8.58 5.44
CA SER A 85 -24.22 -8.01 6.18
C SER A 85 -24.68 -8.86 7.37
N THR A 86 -24.41 -10.17 7.33
CA THR A 86 -24.75 -11.09 8.43
C THR A 86 -23.69 -11.00 9.53
N LEU A 87 -22.41 -10.91 9.16
CA LEU A 87 -21.30 -10.70 10.09
C LEU A 87 -21.39 -9.35 10.81
N ASP A 88 -21.74 -8.28 10.09
CA ASP A 88 -21.88 -6.94 10.68
C ASP A 88 -23.03 -6.87 11.71
N ARG A 89 -24.14 -7.59 11.45
CA ARG A 89 -25.28 -7.67 12.37
C ARG A 89 -25.01 -8.53 13.61
N HIS A 90 -24.13 -9.52 13.51
CA HIS A 90 -23.82 -10.45 14.59
C HIS A 90 -22.34 -10.36 14.94
N GLY A 91 -22.01 -9.38 15.77
CA GLY A 91 -20.63 -9.02 16.09
C GLY A 91 -19.74 -10.20 16.50
N ASP A 92 -20.29 -11.24 17.14
CA ASP A 92 -19.53 -12.39 17.63
C ASP A 92 -19.23 -13.48 16.57
N LEU A 93 -19.89 -13.45 15.42
CA LEU A 93 -19.70 -14.45 14.36
C LEU A 93 -18.50 -14.12 13.47
N GLY A 94 -17.76 -15.15 13.05
CA GLY A 94 -16.65 -14.99 12.11
C GLY A 94 -15.40 -14.31 12.68
N GLN A 95 -15.30 -14.16 14.01
CA GLN A 95 -14.14 -13.56 14.69
C GLN A 95 -12.91 -14.50 14.77
N GLU A 96 -13.02 -15.76 14.35
CA GLU A 96 -11.89 -16.69 14.40
C GLU A 96 -10.98 -16.51 13.17
N LEU A 97 -9.77 -16.02 13.39
CA LEU A 97 -8.82 -15.76 12.30
C LEU A 97 -8.42 -17.03 11.53
N ALA A 98 -8.35 -18.18 12.20
CA ALA A 98 -8.02 -19.46 11.58
C ALA A 98 -9.02 -19.90 10.50
N THR A 99 -10.26 -19.39 10.56
CA THR A 99 -11.35 -19.70 9.63
C THR A 99 -11.75 -18.50 8.76
N ALA A 100 -10.97 -17.42 8.79
CA ALA A 100 -11.18 -16.21 8.01
C ALA A 100 -10.61 -16.27 6.58
N GLY A 101 -9.97 -17.39 6.23
CA GLY A 101 -9.40 -17.62 4.92
C GLY A 101 -10.45 -17.86 3.83
N LEU A 102 -10.01 -17.73 2.59
CA LEU A 102 -10.77 -18.08 1.38
C LEU A 102 -11.17 -19.57 1.39
N VAL A 103 -12.41 -19.87 1.00
CA VAL A 103 -12.84 -21.26 0.79
C VAL A 103 -12.60 -21.67 -0.67
N ALA A 104 -12.92 -20.79 -1.61
CA ALA A 104 -12.70 -20.98 -3.03
C ALA A 104 -12.04 -19.74 -3.63
N VAL A 105 -11.03 -19.97 -4.49
CA VAL A 105 -10.38 -18.92 -5.26
C VAL A 105 -10.17 -19.41 -6.69
N ASN A 106 -10.54 -18.57 -7.66
CA ASN A 106 -10.25 -18.80 -9.07
C ASN A 106 -9.72 -17.49 -9.68
N GLU A 107 -8.46 -17.51 -10.08
CA GLU A 107 -7.84 -16.37 -10.74
C GLU A 107 -7.97 -16.51 -12.27
N ALA A 108 -8.59 -15.50 -12.88
CA ALA A 108 -8.59 -15.30 -14.32
C ALA A 108 -7.68 -14.12 -14.68
N TRP A 109 -7.37 -13.98 -15.96
CA TRP A 109 -6.47 -12.92 -16.43
C TRP A 109 -6.93 -11.50 -16.02
N GLY A 110 -8.24 -11.26 -16.06
CA GLY A 110 -8.83 -9.95 -15.76
C GLY A 110 -9.60 -9.85 -14.46
N HIS A 111 -9.73 -10.92 -13.67
CA HIS A 111 -10.50 -10.86 -12.42
C HIS A 111 -10.09 -11.99 -11.49
N LEU A 112 -10.41 -11.83 -10.22
CA LEU A 112 -10.34 -12.87 -9.19
C LEU A 112 -11.77 -13.21 -8.78
N ARG A 113 -12.17 -14.47 -8.85
CA ARG A 113 -13.40 -14.93 -8.22
C ARG A 113 -13.04 -15.52 -6.85
N THR A 114 -13.70 -15.02 -5.81
CA THR A 114 -13.64 -15.60 -4.47
C THR A 114 -15.05 -15.92 -4.03
N ASP A 115 -15.24 -17.01 -3.30
CA ASP A 115 -16.50 -17.46 -2.70
C ASP A 115 -17.77 -16.99 -3.47
N SER A 116 -18.36 -15.85 -3.08
CA SER A 116 -19.59 -15.30 -3.66
C SER A 116 -19.43 -14.19 -4.71
N ALA A 117 -18.24 -13.64 -4.95
CA ALA A 117 -18.06 -12.42 -5.74
C ALA A 117 -16.91 -12.46 -6.75
N TYR A 118 -16.92 -11.49 -7.66
CA TYR A 118 -15.85 -11.22 -8.61
C TYR A 118 -15.15 -9.91 -8.27
N HIS A 119 -13.83 -9.91 -8.37
CA HIS A 119 -12.98 -8.80 -8.02
C HIS A 119 -12.07 -8.41 -9.18
N ALA A 120 -11.83 -7.12 -9.33
CA ALA A 120 -10.82 -6.57 -10.21
C ALA A 120 -10.00 -5.53 -9.46
N VAL A 121 -8.68 -5.64 -9.53
CA VAL A 121 -7.77 -4.71 -8.89
C VAL A 121 -7.15 -3.77 -9.90
N LEU A 122 -7.32 -2.49 -9.62
CA LEU A 122 -6.68 -1.39 -10.31
C LEU A 122 -5.50 -0.90 -9.48
N TRP A 123 -4.45 -0.40 -10.13
CA TRP A 123 -3.39 0.37 -9.47
C TRP A 123 -3.41 1.80 -10.01
N VAL A 124 -3.27 2.77 -9.10
CA VAL A 124 -3.00 4.16 -9.48
C VAL A 124 -1.60 4.22 -10.07
N SER A 125 -1.51 4.37 -11.39
CA SER A 125 -0.26 4.41 -12.14
C SER A 125 0.34 5.81 -12.18
N GLU A 126 -0.51 6.84 -12.14
CA GLU A 126 -0.09 8.24 -12.08
C GLU A 126 -0.93 8.97 -11.03
N TRP A 127 -0.24 9.71 -10.17
CA TRP A 127 -0.83 10.59 -9.16
C TRP A 127 -0.84 12.03 -9.67
N PRO A 128 -1.64 12.94 -9.09
CA PRO A 128 -1.67 14.33 -9.52
C PRO A 128 -0.28 14.96 -9.49
N ARG A 129 0.13 15.55 -10.60
CA ARG A 129 1.44 16.24 -10.75
C ARG A 129 1.43 17.69 -10.27
N SER A 130 0.26 18.24 -10.01
CA SER A 130 0.08 19.59 -9.48
C SER A 130 -0.48 19.55 -8.06
N LEU A 131 -0.35 20.66 -7.34
CA LEU A 131 -1.04 20.84 -6.06
C LEU A 131 -2.55 20.64 -6.24
N VAL A 132 -3.12 19.76 -5.44
CA VAL A 132 -4.56 19.43 -5.43
C VAL A 132 -5.13 19.67 -4.04
N HIS A 133 -6.44 19.92 -3.99
CA HIS A 133 -7.16 20.04 -2.72
C HIS A 133 -7.07 18.71 -1.94
N PRO A 134 -6.96 18.72 -0.59
CA PRO A 134 -6.85 17.48 0.21
C PRO A 134 -7.92 16.42 -0.07
N GLY A 135 -9.12 16.83 -0.50
CA GLY A 135 -10.24 15.96 -0.88
C GLY A 135 -10.21 15.43 -2.32
N PHE A 136 -9.12 15.54 -3.08
CA PHE A 136 -9.09 15.20 -4.50
C PHE A 136 -9.49 13.75 -4.82
N LEU A 137 -9.27 12.80 -3.90
CA LEU A 137 -9.66 11.39 -4.05
C LEU A 137 -11.14 11.12 -3.75
N ALA A 138 -11.92 12.12 -3.33
CA ALA A 138 -13.33 11.94 -3.01
C ALA A 138 -14.15 11.27 -4.14
N PRO A 139 -13.97 11.57 -5.43
CA PRO A 139 -14.67 10.86 -6.51
C PRO A 139 -14.42 9.34 -6.48
N VAL A 140 -13.19 8.90 -6.24
CA VAL A 140 -12.83 7.49 -6.15
C VAL A 140 -13.35 6.88 -4.85
N LEU A 141 -13.18 7.56 -3.71
CA LEU A 141 -13.48 7.01 -2.38
C LEU A 141 -14.96 7.04 -2.02
N LEU A 142 -15.75 7.95 -2.60
CA LEU A 142 -17.16 8.18 -2.25
C LEU A 142 -18.14 7.87 -3.39
N SER A 143 -17.68 7.35 -4.53
CA SER A 143 -18.54 6.86 -5.61
C SER A 143 -19.62 5.89 -5.08
N THR A 144 -20.88 6.14 -5.44
CA THR A 144 -22.00 5.28 -5.02
C THR A 144 -22.17 4.09 -5.96
N GLY A 145 -22.79 3.01 -5.47
CA GLY A 145 -23.12 1.83 -6.29
C GLY A 145 -21.93 0.94 -6.65
N VAL A 146 -20.73 1.20 -6.11
CA VAL A 146 -19.54 0.39 -6.33
C VAL A 146 -18.96 -0.05 -5.00
N LEU A 147 -18.92 -1.37 -4.77
CA LEU A 147 -18.20 -1.94 -3.63
C LEU A 147 -16.70 -1.91 -3.94
N ARG A 148 -15.94 -1.23 -3.09
CA ARG A 148 -14.49 -1.05 -3.28
C ARG A 148 -13.72 -1.03 -1.98
N SER A 149 -12.45 -1.39 -2.06
CA SER A 149 -11.44 -1.13 -1.05
C SER A 149 -10.31 -0.33 -1.69
N PHE A 150 -9.83 0.69 -0.99
CA PHE A 150 -8.68 1.50 -1.39
C PHE A 150 -7.61 1.42 -0.31
N SER A 151 -6.40 1.07 -0.69
CA SER A 151 -5.24 1.07 0.21
C SER A 151 -4.22 2.09 -0.29
N LEU A 152 -3.75 2.98 0.59
CA LEU A 152 -2.63 3.88 0.31
C LEU A 152 -1.38 3.38 1.02
N ILE A 153 -0.39 2.97 0.24
CA ILE A 153 0.91 2.53 0.75
C ILE A 153 1.89 3.67 0.52
N VAL A 154 2.49 4.14 1.61
CA VAL A 154 3.50 5.20 1.60
C VAL A 154 4.84 4.59 1.96
N THR A 155 5.75 4.53 1.00
CA THR A 155 7.09 3.97 1.20
C THR A 155 8.12 5.11 1.20
N PRO A 156 8.77 5.40 2.33
CA PRO A 156 9.84 6.38 2.35
C PRO A 156 11.02 5.88 1.53
N MET A 157 11.50 6.71 0.61
CA MET A 157 12.68 6.44 -0.17
C MET A 157 13.92 6.96 0.55
N ARG A 158 14.97 6.15 0.56
CA ARG A 158 16.28 6.60 1.03
C ARG A 158 16.79 7.73 0.14
N THR A 159 17.41 8.74 0.73
CA THR A 159 17.89 9.94 0.04
C THR A 159 18.88 9.61 -1.10
N ASP A 160 19.72 8.59 -0.91
CA ASP A 160 20.67 8.10 -1.92
C ASP A 160 19.96 7.51 -3.16
N GLN A 161 18.91 6.72 -2.94
CA GLN A 161 18.10 6.15 -4.01
C GLN A 161 17.27 7.22 -4.73
N ALA A 162 16.65 8.13 -3.98
CA ALA A 162 15.86 9.21 -4.56
C ALA A 162 16.72 10.13 -5.45
N ALA A 163 17.94 10.48 -5.03
CA ALA A 163 18.88 11.25 -5.83
C ALA A 163 19.39 10.50 -7.08
N ARG A 164 19.45 9.16 -7.05
CA ARG A 164 19.78 8.36 -8.24
C ARG A 164 18.64 8.33 -9.23
N ASP A 165 17.41 8.13 -8.77
CA ASP A 165 16.22 8.09 -9.62
C ASP A 165 16.01 9.45 -10.33
N ILE A 166 16.19 10.58 -9.62
CA ILE A 166 16.14 11.92 -10.21
C ILE A 166 17.25 12.14 -11.23
N ARG A 167 18.49 11.72 -10.93
CA ARG A 167 19.59 11.80 -11.91
C ARG A 167 19.32 10.96 -13.14
N LYS A 168 18.75 9.76 -12.99
CA LYS A 168 18.38 8.90 -14.11
C LYS A 168 17.32 9.56 -14.98
N LYS A 169 16.24 10.09 -14.38
CA LYS A 169 15.22 10.87 -15.09
C LYS A 169 15.81 12.08 -15.81
N LYS A 170 16.77 12.79 -15.19
CA LYS A 170 17.47 13.92 -15.82
C LYS A 170 18.30 13.50 -17.03
N VAL A 171 18.99 12.36 -16.97
CA VAL A 171 19.77 11.83 -18.10
C VAL A 171 18.86 11.40 -19.25
N GLU A 172 17.76 10.71 -18.95
CA GLU A 172 16.71 10.37 -19.92
C GLU A 172 16.13 11.65 -20.56
N TYR A 173 15.80 12.66 -19.76
CA TYR A 173 15.31 13.95 -20.25
C TYR A 173 16.32 14.65 -21.17
N VAL A 174 17.58 14.78 -20.77
CA VAL A 174 18.62 15.44 -21.59
C VAL A 174 18.85 14.69 -22.90
N SER A 175 18.77 13.36 -22.88
CA SER A 175 18.86 12.53 -24.09
C SER A 175 17.67 12.77 -25.03
N ASP A 176 16.45 12.77 -24.49
CA ASP A 176 15.22 13.01 -25.24
C ASP A 176 15.16 14.44 -25.79
N ASP A 177 15.59 15.42 -25.00
CA ASP A 177 15.64 16.83 -25.38
C ASP A 177 16.65 17.07 -26.51
N ALA A 178 17.84 16.45 -26.44
CA ALA A 178 18.81 16.50 -27.52
C ALA A 178 18.28 15.90 -28.84
N GLN A 179 17.43 14.87 -28.77
CA GLN A 179 16.74 14.33 -29.95
C GLN A 179 15.61 15.25 -30.44
N ARG A 180 14.80 15.82 -29.56
CA ARG A 180 13.69 16.72 -29.90
C ARG A 180 14.16 18.04 -30.49
N ALA A 181 15.21 18.64 -29.94
CA ALA A 181 15.86 19.83 -30.48
C ALA A 181 16.37 19.60 -31.91
N ARG A 182 16.87 18.40 -32.22
CA ARG A 182 17.30 18.02 -33.58
C ARG A 182 16.13 17.91 -34.57
N ILE A 183 14.92 17.62 -34.09
CA ILE A 183 13.69 17.47 -34.88
C ILE A 183 12.86 18.78 -34.91
N GLY A 184 13.26 19.80 -34.14
CA GLY A 184 12.59 21.11 -34.09
C GLY A 184 11.29 21.13 -33.29
N GLN A 185 11.11 20.19 -32.35
CA GLN A 185 9.97 20.19 -31.44
C GLN A 185 10.17 21.20 -30.30
N ILE A 186 9.11 21.93 -29.94
CA ILE A 186 9.10 22.92 -28.85
C ILE A 186 9.21 22.19 -27.49
N GLU A 187 10.04 22.72 -26.60
CA GLU A 187 10.30 22.20 -25.26
C GLU A 187 9.07 22.37 -24.35
N ASP A 188 8.76 21.35 -23.53
CA ASP A 188 7.64 21.39 -22.58
C ASP A 188 8.10 22.03 -21.27
N ALA A 189 7.94 23.36 -21.15
CA ALA A 189 8.40 24.15 -19.99
C ALA A 189 7.84 23.65 -18.64
N SER A 190 6.71 22.93 -18.66
CA SER A 190 6.08 22.37 -17.45
C SER A 190 6.90 21.26 -16.82
N GLN A 191 7.50 20.37 -17.62
CA GLN A 191 8.31 19.26 -17.12
C GLN A 191 9.62 19.74 -16.50
N ASN A 192 10.28 20.71 -17.12
CA ASN A 192 11.55 21.24 -16.63
C ASN A 192 11.38 21.91 -15.25
N ALA A 193 10.28 22.63 -15.05
CA ALA A 193 9.94 23.23 -13.75
C ALA A 193 9.72 22.17 -12.65
N GLU A 194 8.97 21.10 -12.93
CA GLU A 194 8.71 19.99 -11.99
C GLU A 194 10.02 19.31 -11.53
N TYR A 195 10.97 19.11 -12.44
CA TYR A 195 12.28 18.55 -12.10
C TYR A 195 13.10 19.46 -11.19
N GLN A 196 13.10 20.77 -11.44
CA GLN A 196 13.84 21.72 -10.61
C GLN A 196 13.25 21.83 -9.21
N GLU A 197 11.92 21.79 -9.09
CA GLU A 197 11.23 21.76 -7.80
C GLU A 197 11.60 20.51 -7.00
N GLN A 198 11.47 19.31 -7.60
CA GLN A 198 11.87 18.06 -6.95
C GLN A 198 13.35 18.08 -6.53
N GLN A 199 14.24 18.63 -7.36
CA GLN A 199 15.66 18.72 -7.02
C GLN A 199 15.93 19.70 -5.87
N THR A 200 15.17 20.79 -5.78
CA THR A 200 15.23 21.76 -4.69
C THR A 200 14.75 21.12 -3.38
N ASP A 201 13.64 20.40 -3.42
CA ASP A 201 13.07 19.72 -2.25
C ASP A 201 14.03 18.68 -1.66
N LEU A 202 14.66 17.85 -2.49
CA LEU A 202 15.67 16.91 -1.98
C LEU A 202 16.88 17.62 -1.39
N THR A 203 17.31 18.73 -2.00
CA THR A 203 18.46 19.50 -1.51
C THR A 203 18.13 20.19 -0.17
N ALA A 204 16.89 20.61 0.02
CA ALA A 204 16.36 21.15 1.27
C ALA A 204 16.12 20.06 2.35
N GLY A 205 16.34 18.78 2.02
CA GLY A 205 16.24 17.67 2.98
C GLY A 205 14.86 17.04 3.10
N HIS A 206 13.92 17.38 2.20
CA HIS A 206 12.62 16.71 2.16
C HIS A 206 12.79 15.24 1.74
N GLY A 207 12.18 14.34 2.51
CA GLY A 207 12.16 12.91 2.19
C GLY A 207 11.23 12.64 1.01
N VAL A 208 11.70 11.86 0.04
CA VAL A 208 10.86 11.42 -1.09
C VAL A 208 10.01 10.25 -0.66
N LEU A 209 8.70 10.34 -0.88
CA LEU A 209 7.75 9.28 -0.60
C LEU A 209 7.28 8.66 -1.92
N ARG A 210 7.24 7.33 -1.95
CA ARG A 210 6.59 6.58 -3.04
C ARG A 210 5.20 6.19 -2.61
N TYR A 211 4.21 6.58 -3.41
CA TYR A 211 2.81 6.25 -3.18
C TYR A 211 2.39 5.09 -4.08
N SER A 212 1.77 4.06 -3.50
CA SER A 212 1.09 3.00 -4.24
C SER A 212 -0.36 2.91 -3.79
N GLY A 213 -1.29 2.93 -4.76
CA GLY A 213 -2.73 2.97 -4.50
C GLY A 213 -3.47 1.84 -5.21
N PRO A 214 -3.42 0.59 -4.71
CA PRO A 214 -4.30 -0.46 -5.21
C PRO A 214 -5.75 -0.19 -4.81
N VAL A 215 -6.65 -0.36 -5.77
CA VAL A 215 -8.10 -0.23 -5.64
C VAL A 215 -8.73 -1.55 -6.03
N SER A 216 -9.27 -2.28 -5.06
CA SER A 216 -10.07 -3.47 -5.33
C SER A 216 -11.51 -3.06 -5.59
N VAL A 217 -12.06 -3.50 -6.71
CA VAL A 217 -13.48 -3.34 -7.08
C VAL A 217 -14.13 -4.72 -7.01
N THR A 218 -15.32 -4.80 -6.43
CA THR A 218 -16.04 -6.05 -6.19
C THR A 218 -17.46 -5.97 -6.75
N ALA A 219 -17.93 -7.03 -7.37
CA ALA A 219 -19.31 -7.16 -7.84
C ALA A 219 -19.79 -8.62 -7.87
N ASP A 220 -21.11 -8.83 -7.94
CA ASP A 220 -21.73 -10.17 -7.92
C ASP A 220 -21.66 -10.86 -9.30
N THR A 221 -21.54 -10.08 -10.37
CA THR A 221 -21.44 -10.58 -11.75
C THR A 221 -20.26 -9.94 -12.48
N LEU A 222 -19.79 -10.58 -13.55
CA LEU A 222 -18.72 -10.03 -14.40
C LEU A 222 -19.15 -8.76 -15.14
N GLU A 223 -20.42 -8.67 -15.54
CA GLU A 223 -20.95 -7.47 -16.20
C GLU A 223 -20.96 -6.27 -15.26
N ASP A 224 -21.46 -6.47 -14.03
CA ASP A 224 -21.43 -5.44 -12.99
C ASP A 224 -20.00 -5.06 -12.62
N LEU A 225 -19.07 -6.03 -12.62
CA LEU A 225 -17.66 -5.76 -12.35
C LEU A 225 -17.04 -4.86 -13.40
N ASP A 226 -17.29 -5.11 -14.69
CA ASP A 226 -16.75 -4.29 -15.78
C ASP A 226 -17.36 -2.87 -15.77
N ALA A 227 -18.65 -2.75 -15.44
CA ALA A 227 -19.30 -1.46 -15.23
C ALA A 227 -18.70 -0.70 -14.05
N ALA A 228 -18.50 -1.37 -12.91
CA ALA A 228 -17.93 -0.79 -11.70
C ALA A 228 -16.45 -0.37 -11.89
N VAL A 229 -15.65 -1.19 -12.58
CA VAL A 229 -14.27 -0.84 -12.97
C VAL A 229 -14.27 0.42 -13.83
N SER A 230 -15.16 0.48 -14.83
CA SER A 230 -15.28 1.67 -15.69
C SER A 230 -15.67 2.92 -14.91
N ALA A 231 -16.56 2.79 -13.93
CA ALA A 231 -16.95 3.90 -13.05
C ALA A 231 -15.77 4.40 -12.20
N ILE A 232 -14.99 3.49 -11.59
CA ILE A 232 -13.82 3.84 -10.78
C ILE A 232 -12.70 4.45 -11.63
N THR A 233 -12.45 3.94 -12.84
CA THR A 233 -11.47 4.54 -13.75
C THR A 233 -11.88 5.97 -14.13
N LYS A 234 -13.16 6.24 -14.42
CA LYS A 234 -13.65 7.60 -14.67
C LYS A 234 -13.51 8.50 -13.44
N ALA A 235 -13.82 7.97 -12.25
CA ALA A 235 -13.64 8.71 -11.00
C ALA A 235 -12.17 9.04 -10.73
N ALA A 236 -11.24 8.14 -11.04
CA ALA A 236 -9.82 8.39 -10.91
C ALA A 236 -9.35 9.53 -11.83
N ILE A 237 -9.84 9.59 -13.07
CA ILE A 237 -9.55 10.69 -14.01
C ILE A 237 -10.03 12.03 -13.44
N GLN A 238 -11.22 12.08 -12.82
CA GLN A 238 -11.72 13.28 -12.15
C GLN A 238 -10.85 13.70 -10.96
N SER A 239 -10.16 12.75 -10.32
CA SER A 239 -9.17 12.97 -9.28
C SER A 239 -7.77 13.33 -9.81
N SER A 240 -7.60 13.57 -11.11
CA SER A 240 -6.30 13.74 -11.76
C SER A 240 -5.34 12.56 -11.55
N CYS A 241 -5.89 11.35 -11.41
CA CYS A 241 -5.14 10.10 -11.29
C CYS A 241 -5.34 9.25 -12.55
N GLU A 242 -4.30 8.51 -12.95
CA GLU A 242 -4.44 7.43 -13.92
C GLU A 242 -4.50 6.09 -13.21
N THR A 243 -5.38 5.21 -13.68
CA THR A 243 -5.48 3.83 -13.16
C THR A 243 -5.26 2.82 -14.26
N ARG A 244 -4.65 1.70 -13.90
CA ARG A 244 -4.44 0.56 -14.79
C ARG A 244 -4.90 -0.71 -14.08
N LYS A 245 -5.48 -1.64 -14.84
CA LYS A 245 -5.89 -2.94 -14.30
C LYS A 245 -4.69 -3.87 -14.18
N LEU A 246 -4.49 -4.48 -13.01
CA LEU A 246 -3.36 -5.40 -12.74
C LEU A 246 -3.63 -6.81 -13.28
N VAL A 247 -3.81 -6.94 -14.61
CA VAL A 247 -4.12 -8.23 -15.25
C VAL A 247 -3.01 -9.27 -15.02
N GLY A 248 -3.39 -10.54 -14.91
CA GLY A 248 -2.49 -11.68 -14.69
C GLY A 248 -1.87 -11.77 -13.29
N GLN A 249 -2.26 -10.89 -12.36
CA GLN A 249 -1.78 -10.87 -10.97
C GLN A 249 -2.85 -10.37 -9.99
N GLN A 250 -4.11 -10.69 -10.27
CA GLN A 250 -5.27 -10.25 -9.51
C GLN A 250 -5.26 -10.77 -8.07
N ALA A 251 -4.87 -12.02 -7.83
CA ALA A 251 -4.82 -12.59 -6.48
C ALA A 251 -3.83 -11.83 -5.58
N LYS A 252 -2.62 -11.61 -6.10
CA LYS A 252 -1.57 -10.84 -5.41
C LYS A 252 -1.96 -9.37 -5.24
N ALA A 253 -2.60 -8.78 -6.24
CA ALA A 253 -3.06 -7.41 -6.19
C ALA A 253 -4.22 -7.22 -5.18
N PHE A 254 -5.07 -8.24 -5.02
CA PHE A 254 -6.23 -8.20 -4.13
C PHE A 254 -5.79 -8.26 -2.67
N THR A 255 -4.86 -9.15 -2.31
CA THR A 255 -4.26 -9.16 -0.97
C THR A 255 -3.55 -7.84 -0.67
N ALA A 256 -2.99 -7.21 -1.71
CA ALA A 256 -2.43 -5.88 -1.67
C ALA A 256 -3.47 -4.75 -1.49
N ALA A 257 -4.77 -4.99 -1.57
CA ALA A 257 -5.81 -4.02 -1.26
C ALA A 257 -6.46 -4.25 0.12
N LEU A 258 -6.07 -5.31 0.82
CA LEU A 258 -6.55 -5.64 2.17
C LEU A 258 -5.73 -4.89 3.23
N PRO A 259 -6.31 -4.64 4.43
CA PRO A 259 -5.64 -3.94 5.52
C PRO A 259 -4.64 -4.87 6.27
N LEU A 260 -3.83 -5.59 5.50
CA LEU A 260 -2.77 -6.44 6.02
C LEU A 260 -1.44 -5.72 5.83
N CYS A 261 -0.67 -5.61 6.92
CA CYS A 261 0.71 -5.15 6.85
C CYS A 261 1.49 -6.08 5.91
N ARG A 262 2.26 -5.51 5.00
CA ARG A 262 3.05 -6.27 4.03
C ARG A 262 4.48 -5.75 3.97
N GLN A 263 5.40 -6.63 3.60
CA GLN A 263 6.69 -6.19 3.09
C GLN A 263 6.48 -5.54 1.73
N VAL A 264 7.01 -4.33 1.59
CA VAL A 264 7.07 -3.59 0.32
C VAL A 264 8.47 -3.75 -0.27
#